data_AF-A0A933RZ35-F1
#
_entry.id   AF-A0A933RZ35-F1
#
_cell.length_a   1.000
_cell.length_b   1.000
_cell.length_c   1.000
_cell.angle_alpha   90.00
_cell.angle_beta   90.00
_cell.angle_gamma   90.00
#
_symmetry.space_group_name_H-M   'P 1'
#
loop_
_entity.id
_entity.type
_entity.pdbx_description
1 polymer ?
#
loop_
_entity_poly.entity_id
_entity_poly.type
_entity_poly.pdbx_seq_one_letter_code
_entity_poly.pdbx_strand_id
1 'polypeptide(L)'
;MTNHDGDDEQAAETRAARERMLARHKLIEAIIRNNELQLRNESARGGAEIEMHCALRDAEPPGAGPEAAAEVERLTARVAMLKTEHARLVAEREWLNAALLEFETGPSSAEHQRSGHA
;
A
#
# COMPACT_ATOMS: atom_id res chain seq x y z
N MET A 1 10.36 -41.89 -31.32
CA MET A 1 9.06 -41.32 -30.90
C MET A 1 9.22 -40.96 -29.43
N THR A 2 9.92 -39.87 -29.12
CA THR A 2 10.32 -39.48 -27.74
C THR A 2 11.15 -38.21 -27.83
N ASN A 3 10.51 -37.04 -27.82
CA ASN A 3 11.11 -35.70 -27.63
C ASN A 3 10.02 -34.65 -27.34
N HIS A 4 8.74 -34.95 -27.63
CA HIS A 4 7.63 -34.00 -27.45
C HIS A 4 7.35 -33.67 -25.97
N ASP A 5 7.47 -34.65 -25.07
CA ASP A 5 7.13 -34.47 -23.65
C ASP A 5 8.09 -33.52 -22.92
N GLY A 6 9.38 -33.46 -23.32
CA GLY A 6 10.36 -32.55 -22.73
C GLY A 6 10.20 -31.09 -23.19
N ASP A 7 9.75 -30.89 -24.43
CA ASP A 7 9.45 -29.54 -24.96
C ASP A 7 8.19 -28.96 -24.29
N ASP A 8 7.19 -29.80 -24.02
CA ASP A 8 5.94 -29.41 -23.35
C ASP A 8 6.16 -29.07 -21.87
N GLU A 9 7.01 -29.83 -21.16
CA GLU A 9 7.38 -29.56 -19.77
C GLU A 9 8.18 -28.24 -19.66
N GLN A 10 9.17 -28.03 -20.54
CA GLN A 10 9.94 -26.78 -20.58
C GLN A 10 9.06 -25.56 -20.91
N ALA A 11 8.08 -25.72 -21.80
CA ALA A 11 7.11 -24.67 -22.13
C ALA A 11 6.15 -24.39 -20.96
N ALA A 12 5.75 -25.42 -20.20
CA ALA A 12 4.94 -25.26 -18.98
C ALA A 12 5.72 -24.53 -17.88
N GLU A 13 6.98 -24.88 -17.64
CA GLU A 13 7.85 -24.21 -16.67
C GLU A 13 8.06 -22.73 -17.01
N THR A 14 8.29 -22.43 -18.29
CA THR A 14 8.49 -21.05 -18.77
C THR A 14 7.21 -20.22 -18.58
N ARG A 15 6.04 -20.79 -18.86
CA ARG A 15 4.74 -20.13 -18.61
C ARG A 15 4.53 -19.87 -17.11
N ALA A 16 4.77 -20.87 -16.26
CA ALA A 16 4.66 -20.73 -14.81
C ALA A 16 5.63 -19.67 -14.25
N ALA A 17 6.87 -19.62 -14.76
CA ALA A 17 7.84 -18.59 -14.39
C ALA A 17 7.36 -17.18 -14.79
N ARG A 18 6.81 -17.02 -15.99
CA ARG A 18 6.25 -15.75 -16.46
C ARG A 18 5.04 -15.31 -15.62
N GLU A 19 4.13 -16.24 -15.32
CA GLU A 19 2.96 -15.97 -14.49
C GLU A 19 3.37 -15.54 -13.07
N ARG A 20 4.36 -16.21 -12.47
CA ARG A 20 4.92 -15.81 -11.17
C ARG A 20 5.53 -14.42 -11.21
N MET A 21 6.32 -14.11 -12.24
CA MET A 21 6.90 -12.77 -12.42
C MET A 21 5.81 -11.69 -12.51
N LEU A 22 4.76 -11.93 -13.30
CA LEU A 22 3.65 -10.99 -13.45
C LEU A 22 2.85 -10.81 -12.15
N ALA A 23 2.62 -11.88 -11.40
CA ALA A 23 1.96 -11.81 -10.10
C ALA A 23 2.77 -10.98 -9.10
N ARG A 24 4.08 -11.24 -9.00
CA ARG A 24 5.00 -10.44 -8.19
C ARG A 24 4.98 -8.96 -8.59
N HIS A 25 5.04 -8.68 -9.89
CA HIS A 25 5.03 -7.32 -10.41
C HIS A 25 3.76 -6.56 -9.99
N LYS A 26 2.59 -7.21 -10.09
CA LYS A 26 1.31 -6.62 -9.66
C LYS A 26 1.29 -6.26 -8.17
N LEU A 27 1.87 -7.09 -7.30
CA LEU A 27 2.00 -6.79 -5.87
C LEU A 27 2.90 -5.55 -5.64
N ILE A 28 4.04 -5.50 -6.32
CA ILE A 28 4.96 -4.35 -6.23
C ILE A 28 4.29 -3.05 -6.70
N GLU A 29 3.58 -3.09 -7.83
CA GLU A 29 2.84 -1.92 -8.29
C GLU A 29 1.76 -1.48 -7.30
N ALA A 30 1.04 -2.42 -6.68
CA ALA A 30 0.05 -2.09 -5.66
C ALA A 30 0.69 -1.41 -4.44
N ILE A 31 1.87 -1.88 -3.99
CA ILE A 31 2.65 -1.24 -2.93
C ILE A 31 3.04 0.18 -3.32
N ILE A 32 3.54 0.38 -4.54
CA ILE A 32 3.92 1.71 -5.04
C ILE A 32 2.72 2.65 -5.04
N ARG A 33 1.57 2.23 -5.59
CA ARG A 33 0.34 3.02 -5.61
C ARG A 33 -0.13 3.36 -4.20
N ASN A 34 -0.07 2.41 -3.26
CA ASN A 34 -0.43 2.67 -1.87
C ASN A 34 0.53 3.70 -1.23
N ASN A 35 1.83 3.59 -1.46
CA ASN A 35 2.81 4.57 -0.97
C ASN A 35 2.53 5.98 -1.53
N GLU A 36 2.18 6.11 -2.81
CA GLU A 36 1.79 7.41 -3.39
C GLU A 36 0.57 8.01 -2.68
N LEU A 37 -0.44 7.18 -2.38
CA LEU A 37 -1.62 7.62 -1.64
C LEU A 37 -1.27 8.04 -0.21
N GLN A 38 -0.35 7.34 0.45
CA GLN A 38 0.13 7.73 1.79
C GLN A 38 0.82 9.08 1.78
N LEU A 39 1.71 9.34 0.81
CA LEU A 39 2.41 10.63 0.68
C LEU A 39 1.42 11.79 0.42
N ARG A 40 0.41 11.56 -0.41
CA ARG A 40 -0.64 12.55 -0.68
C ARG A 40 -1.49 12.81 0.58
N ASN A 41 -1.85 11.75 1.31
CA ASN A 41 -2.60 11.86 2.55
C ASN A 41 -1.78 12.62 3.62
N GLU A 42 -0.49 12.31 3.78
CA GLU A 42 0.41 12.99 4.71
C GLU A 42 0.51 14.49 4.40
N SER A 43 0.71 14.83 3.12
CA SER A 43 0.74 16.23 2.66
C SER A 43 -0.58 16.95 2.96
N ALA A 44 -1.72 16.30 2.66
CA ALA A 44 -3.04 16.86 2.92
C ALA A 44 -3.31 17.03 4.43
N ARG A 45 -2.86 16.08 5.25
CA ARG A 45 -2.96 16.13 6.71
C ARG A 45 -2.15 17.27 7.28
N GLY A 46 -0.90 17.43 6.85
CA GLY A 46 -0.06 18.55 7.28
C GLY A 46 -0.70 19.92 6.98
N GLY A 47 -1.27 20.09 5.79
CA GLY A 47 -2.02 21.30 5.46
C GLY A 47 -3.25 21.51 6.35
N ALA A 48 -4.06 20.46 6.54
CA ALA A 48 -5.26 20.54 7.37
C ALA A 48 -4.94 20.81 8.86
N GLU A 49 -3.84 20.29 9.39
CA GLU A 49 -3.38 20.56 10.75
C GLU A 49 -2.93 22.02 10.92
N ILE A 50 -2.20 22.58 9.94
CA ILE A 50 -1.85 24.01 9.93
C ILE A 50 -3.11 24.88 9.92
N GLU A 51 -4.04 24.60 9.02
CA GLU A 51 -5.33 25.32 8.93
C GLU A 51 -6.09 25.24 10.26
N MET A 52 -6.14 24.06 10.88
CA MET A 52 -6.80 23.85 12.16
C MET A 52 -6.15 24.67 13.29
N HIS A 53 -4.82 24.72 13.33
CA HIS A 53 -4.11 25.56 14.31
C HIS A 53 -4.39 27.05 14.12
N CYS A 54 -4.48 27.53 12.87
CA CYS A 54 -4.90 28.90 12.58
C CYS A 54 -6.33 29.16 13.05
N ALA A 55 -7.28 28.27 12.74
CA ALA A 55 -8.67 28.43 13.16
C ALA A 55 -8.83 28.42 14.69
N LEU A 56 -8.08 27.56 15.40
CA LEU A 56 -8.07 27.53 16.86
C LEU A 56 -7.57 28.86 17.46
N ARG A 57 -6.49 29.42 16.91
CA ARG A 57 -5.97 30.73 17.32
C ARG A 57 -7.01 31.83 17.06
N ASP A 58 -7.69 31.81 15.91
CA ASP A 58 -8.64 32.84 15.54
C ASP A 58 -9.96 32.73 16.33
N ALA A 59 -10.26 31.56 16.89
CA ALA A 59 -11.39 31.32 17.79
C ALA A 59 -11.11 31.65 19.27
N GLU A 60 -9.85 31.88 19.66
CA GLU A 60 -9.42 32.12 21.05
C GLU A 60 -9.88 33.49 21.63
N PRO A 61 -9.90 34.61 20.89
CA PRO A 61 -10.24 35.91 21.44
C PRO A 61 -11.69 36.00 21.98
N PRO A 62 -11.91 36.77 23.07
CA PRO A 62 -13.26 37.07 23.54
C PRO A 62 -14.07 37.80 22.46
N GLY A 63 -15.18 37.21 22.03
CA GLY A 63 -16.01 37.75 20.94
C GLY A 63 -15.80 37.09 19.58
N ALA A 64 -14.99 36.02 19.51
CA ALA A 64 -14.98 35.14 18.35
C ALA A 64 -16.42 34.65 18.04
N GLY A 65 -16.85 34.88 16.82
CA GLY A 65 -18.22 34.58 16.39
C GLY A 65 -18.47 33.08 16.19
N PRO A 66 -19.74 32.67 16.01
CA PRO A 66 -20.09 31.29 15.74
C PRO A 66 -19.42 30.70 14.48
N GLU A 67 -19.04 31.55 13.53
CA GLU A 67 -18.30 31.17 12.33
C GLU A 67 -16.92 30.59 12.64
N ALA A 68 -16.21 31.16 13.62
CA ALA A 68 -14.89 30.66 14.03
C ALA A 68 -14.99 29.28 14.69
N ALA A 69 -16.02 29.07 15.53
CA ALA A 69 -16.29 27.76 16.12
C ALA A 69 -16.66 26.71 15.05
N ALA A 70 -17.50 27.09 14.08
CA ALA A 70 -17.86 26.22 12.97
C ALA A 70 -16.65 25.87 12.08
N GLU A 71 -15.73 26.80 11.87
CA GLU A 71 -14.48 26.55 11.15
C GLU A 71 -13.62 25.50 11.86
N VAL A 72 -13.42 25.65 13.17
CA VAL A 72 -12.68 24.70 14.01
C VAL A 72 -13.31 23.31 13.93
N GLU A 73 -14.64 23.21 14.02
CA GLU A 73 -15.34 21.93 13.92
C GLU A 73 -15.11 21.26 12.56
N ARG A 74 -15.26 22.00 11.46
CA ARG A 74 -15.05 21.46 10.10
C ARG A 74 -13.61 20.98 9.90
N LEU A 75 -12.63 21.75 10.35
CA LEU A 75 -11.21 21.38 10.22
C LEU A 75 -10.85 20.19 11.11
N THR A 76 -11.43 20.11 12.31
CA THR A 76 -11.28 18.95 13.20
C THR A 76 -11.82 17.69 12.54
N ALA A 77 -13.01 17.75 11.95
CA ALA A 77 -13.59 16.62 11.22
C ALA A 77 -12.72 16.21 10.02
N ARG A 78 -12.19 17.18 9.26
CA ARG A 78 -11.28 16.92 8.13
C ARG A 78 -10.00 16.22 8.58
N VAL A 79 -9.36 16.68 9.66
CA VAL A 79 -8.15 16.05 10.20
C VAL A 79 -8.45 14.63 10.69
N ALA A 80 -9.59 14.41 11.36
CA ALA A 80 -10.00 13.08 11.81
C ALA A 80 -10.21 12.10 10.63
N MET A 81 -10.85 12.56 9.55
CA MET A 81 -11.02 11.79 8.32
C MET A 81 -9.65 11.42 7.71
N LEU A 82 -8.73 12.37 7.60
CA LEU A 82 -7.39 12.13 7.04
C LEU A 82 -6.58 11.13 7.88
N LYS A 83 -6.70 11.19 9.21
CA LYS A 83 -6.09 10.21 10.13
C LYS A 83 -6.67 8.81 9.95
N THR A 84 -7.98 8.70 9.76
CA THR A 84 -8.65 7.42 9.50
C THR A 84 -8.18 6.82 8.18
N GLU A 85 -8.11 7.63 7.13
CA GLU A 85 -7.60 7.19 5.83
C GLU A 85 -6.13 6.78 5.89
N HIS A 86 -5.31 7.50 6.65
CA HIS A 86 -3.92 7.11 6.88
C HIS A 86 -3.81 5.72 7.51
N ALA A 87 -4.60 5.45 8.55
CA ALA A 87 -4.62 4.14 9.20
C ALA A 87 -5.04 3.02 8.23
N ARG A 88 -6.04 3.28 7.38
CA ARG A 88 -6.46 2.34 6.31
C ARG A 88 -5.32 2.05 5.35
N LEU A 89 -4.61 3.08 4.88
CA LEU A 89 -3.50 2.94 3.95
C LEU A 89 -2.31 2.19 4.57
N VAL A 90 -2.00 2.42 5.84
CA VAL A 90 -0.96 1.69 6.58
C VAL A 90 -1.31 0.21 6.68
N ALA A 91 -2.54 -0.13 7.07
CA ALA A 91 -2.99 -1.52 7.15
C ALA A 91 -2.94 -2.22 5.77
N GLU A 92 -3.33 -1.51 4.70
CA GLU A 92 -3.25 -2.01 3.33
C GLU A 92 -1.78 -2.26 2.91
N ARG A 93 -0.85 -1.37 3.25
CA ARG A 93 0.58 -1.57 3.00
C ARG A 93 1.14 -2.77 3.75
N GLU A 94 0.78 -2.95 5.01
CA GLU A 94 1.21 -4.09 5.81
C GLU A 94 0.71 -5.41 5.21
N TRP A 95 -0.56 -5.45 4.79
CA TRP A 95 -1.12 -6.59 4.09
C TRP A 95 -0.42 -6.87 2.76
N LEU A 96 -0.16 -5.85 1.94
CA LEU A 96 0.56 -6.00 0.66
C LEU A 96 1.99 -6.51 0.86
N ASN A 97 2.69 -6.04 1.90
CA ASN A 97 4.04 -6.50 2.23
C ASN A 97 4.03 -7.95 2.71
N ALA A 98 3.05 -8.34 3.55
CA ALA A 98 2.87 -9.72 3.96
C ALA A 98 2.57 -10.62 2.75
N ALA A 99 1.67 -10.21 1.86
CA ALA A 99 1.35 -10.95 0.65
C ALA A 99 2.57 -11.12 -0.28
N LEU A 100 3.42 -10.09 -0.42
CA LEU A 100 4.65 -10.20 -1.19
C LEU A 100 5.66 -11.15 -0.54
N LEU A 101 5.81 -11.10 0.79
CA LEU A 101 6.70 -11.99 1.52
C LEU A 101 6.25 -13.46 1.41
N GLU A 102 4.95 -13.73 1.57
CA GLU A 102 4.37 -15.07 1.38
C GLU A 102 4.58 -15.55 -0.07
N PHE A 103 4.42 -14.65 -1.04
CA PHE A 103 4.66 -14.95 -2.45
C PHE A 103 6.14 -15.31 -2.73
N GLU A 104 7.08 -14.62 -2.08
CA GLU A 104 8.52 -14.85 -2.26
C GLU A 104 9.06 -16.06 -1.48
N THR A 105 8.42 -16.43 -0.35
CA THR A 105 8.82 -17.56 0.51
C THR A 105 8.13 -18.89 0.15
N GLY A 106 7.13 -18.86 -0.72
CA GLY A 106 6.50 -20.07 -1.25
C GLY A 106 7.48 -20.99 -1.99
N PRO A 107 7.20 -22.31 -2.07
CA PRO A 107 8.11 -23.27 -2.66
C PRO A 107 8.44 -22.89 -4.11
N SER A 108 9.67 -22.44 -4.33
CA SER A 108 10.22 -22.28 -5.67
C SER A 108 10.51 -23.68 -6.22
N SER A 109 9.98 -24.00 -7.40
CA SER A 109 10.27 -25.25 -8.11
C SER A 109 11.79 -25.52 -8.27
N ALA A 110 12.63 -24.49 -8.11
CA ALA A 110 14.09 -24.58 -8.13
C ALA A 110 14.73 -25.23 -6.90
N GLU A 111 14.00 -25.51 -5.81
CA GLU A 111 14.55 -26.24 -4.65
C GLU A 111 14.61 -27.76 -4.89
N HIS A 112 13.78 -28.31 -5.77
CA HIS A 112 13.78 -29.76 -6.05
C HIS A 112 14.99 -30.23 -6.87
N GLN A 113 15.61 -29.36 -7.68
CA GLN A 113 16.72 -29.75 -8.55
C GLN A 113 18.10 -29.81 -7.85
N ARG A 114 18.23 -29.30 -6.61
CA ARG A 114 19.52 -29.31 -5.88
C ARG A 114 19.77 -30.55 -5.01
N SER A 115 18.83 -31.50 -4.94
CA SER A 115 18.99 -32.73 -4.14
C SER A 115 19.58 -33.93 -4.91
N GLY A 116 19.93 -33.76 -6.20
CA GLY A 116 20.29 -34.84 -7.11
C GLY A 116 21.79 -35.09 -7.36
N HIS A 117 22.70 -34.70 -6.46
CA HIS A 117 24.12 -35.10 -6.56
C HIS A 117 24.65 -35.56 -5.21
N ALA A 118 24.64 -36.88 -5.02
CA ALA A 118 25.45 -37.63 -4.07
C ALA A 118 26.25 -38.67 -4.85
#